data_AF-A0A959ET14-F1
#
_entry.id   AF-A0A959ET14-F1
#
_cell.length_a   1.000
_cell.length_b   1.000
_cell.length_c   1.000
_cell.angle_alpha   90.00
_cell.angle_beta   90.00
_cell.angle_gamma   90.00
#
_symmetry.space_group_name_H-M   'P 1'
#
loop_
_entity.id
_entity.type
_entity.pdbx_description
1 polymer ?
#
loop_
_entity_poly.entity_id
_entity_poly.type
_entity_poly.pdbx_seq_one_letter_code
_entity_poly.pdbx_strand_id
1 'polypeptide(L)'
;MFADMMRISRSIFPLLAILTLWYCNEPATVQQPLIFGDLYMRFLQETGQIKAEASFFEGDSLSSAQPKELTGGVSFLGSGMESRRIGDRLLRYQYIGNGQFPEKPVFVVRGEADGEYRFETNMVPVDSFSADTTLSKSAPYRIRLNGMPLQAEESLVLLFSDGAGKAWPVTLLGPLDGPDIVLTPEQLAPLAVGRGQLYLVKKQRKEIEEGLYSVLLVVEYYTKSQDLVIVD
;
A
#
# COMPACT_ATOMS: atom_id res chain seq x y z
N MET A 1 28.09 -38.50 -93.92
CA MET A 1 27.06 -37.56 -93.44
C MET A 1 27.58 -36.97 -92.13
N PHE A 2 28.38 -35.91 -92.23
CA PHE A 2 29.02 -35.16 -91.15
C PHE A 2 28.92 -33.68 -91.51
N ALA A 3 28.51 -32.86 -90.54
CA ALA A 3 28.45 -31.39 -90.46
C ALA A 3 27.23 -31.08 -89.56
N ASP A 4 27.12 -30.06 -88.72
CA ASP A 4 27.95 -28.96 -88.23
C ASP A 4 27.11 -28.39 -87.06
N MET A 5 27.65 -28.14 -85.88
CA MET A 5 28.12 -26.82 -85.42
C MET A 5 27.05 -25.90 -84.81
N MET A 6 27.51 -25.11 -83.82
CA MET A 6 26.95 -23.88 -83.23
C MET A 6 26.06 -24.08 -81.97
N ARG A 7 26.54 -23.93 -80.72
CA ARG A 7 27.19 -22.81 -79.97
C ARG A 7 26.17 -21.77 -79.48
N ILE A 8 26.43 -21.23 -78.27
CA ILE A 8 25.87 -20.01 -77.62
C ILE A 8 24.69 -20.33 -76.65
N SER A 9 24.56 -19.79 -75.43
CA SER A 9 25.43 -19.10 -74.45
C SER A 9 24.56 -18.80 -73.20
N ARG A 10 25.23 -18.36 -72.12
CA ARG A 10 24.73 -17.47 -71.04
C ARG A 10 23.87 -18.09 -69.92
N SER A 11 24.56 -18.27 -68.79
CA SER A 11 24.25 -17.76 -67.45
C SER A 11 22.79 -17.43 -67.12
N ILE A 12 22.19 -18.21 -66.21
CA ILE A 12 21.09 -17.78 -65.35
C ILE A 12 21.47 -18.12 -63.91
N PHE A 13 22.01 -17.11 -63.22
CA PHE A 13 22.19 -17.03 -61.77
C PHE A 13 20.92 -16.36 -61.19
N PRO A 14 20.72 -16.44 -59.87
CA PRO A 14 19.90 -17.40 -59.15
C PRO A 14 18.41 -16.98 -59.05
N LEU A 15 17.52 -17.95 -59.22
CA LEU A 15 16.14 -17.88 -58.71
C LEU A 15 16.21 -18.05 -57.18
N LEU A 16 15.30 -17.40 -56.43
CA LEU A 16 15.02 -17.63 -55.00
C LEU A 16 15.72 -16.73 -53.94
N ALA A 17 15.71 -15.41 -54.13
CA ALA A 17 16.03 -14.44 -53.06
C ALA A 17 14.95 -13.34 -52.91
N ILE A 18 13.67 -13.67 -53.10
CA ILE A 18 12.54 -12.71 -52.95
C ILE A 18 11.36 -13.37 -52.20
N LEU A 19 11.62 -13.96 -51.03
CA LEU A 19 10.54 -14.52 -50.18
C LEU A 19 10.75 -14.31 -48.67
N THR A 20 11.64 -13.40 -48.26
CA THR A 20 11.95 -13.16 -46.83
C THR A 20 11.55 -11.76 -46.32
N LEU A 21 10.83 -10.95 -47.10
CA LEU A 21 10.39 -9.60 -46.66
C LEU A 21 8.94 -9.56 -46.13
N TRP A 22 8.32 -10.71 -45.86
CA TRP A 22 6.97 -10.81 -45.27
C TRP A 22 7.00 -11.39 -43.86
N TYR A 23 8.07 -11.12 -43.12
CA TYR A 23 8.15 -11.46 -41.70
C TYR A 23 8.33 -10.18 -40.88
N CYS A 24 7.50 -10.05 -39.85
CA CYS A 24 7.47 -8.99 -38.84
C CYS A 24 6.99 -7.60 -39.29
N ASN A 25 5.68 -7.49 -39.53
CA ASN A 25 4.94 -6.35 -38.99
C ASN A 25 3.88 -6.91 -38.04
N GLU A 26 4.31 -7.35 -36.85
CA GLU A 26 3.35 -7.43 -35.75
C GLU A 26 2.93 -5.99 -35.43
N PRO A 27 1.64 -5.64 -35.54
CA PRO A 27 1.19 -4.33 -35.11
C PRO A 27 1.58 -4.18 -33.64
N ALA A 28 2.33 -3.13 -33.31
CA ALA A 28 2.67 -2.83 -31.93
C ALA A 28 1.36 -2.79 -31.12
N THR A 29 1.17 -3.75 -30.22
CA THR A 29 0.03 -3.76 -29.32
C THR A 29 0.07 -2.46 -28.55
N VAL A 30 -0.88 -1.56 -28.81
CA VAL A 30 -1.03 -0.32 -28.04
C VAL A 30 -1.38 -0.74 -26.63
N GLN A 31 -0.38 -0.75 -25.74
CA GLN A 31 -0.61 -1.00 -24.32
C GLN A 31 -1.47 0.15 -23.79
N GLN A 32 -2.58 -0.19 -23.16
CA GLN A 32 -3.36 0.80 -22.43
C GLN A 32 -2.53 1.27 -21.23
N PRO A 33 -2.50 2.58 -20.93
CA PRO A 33 -1.75 3.08 -19.79
C PRO A 33 -2.31 2.48 -18.49
N LEU A 34 -1.42 2.24 -17.53
CA LEU A 34 -1.79 1.76 -16.21
C LEU A 34 -2.27 2.92 -15.33
N ILE A 35 -3.14 2.62 -14.38
CA ILE A 35 -3.60 3.53 -13.34
C ILE A 35 -2.96 3.12 -12.03
N PHE A 36 -2.08 3.96 -11.51
CA PHE A 36 -1.48 3.79 -10.18
C PHE A 36 -2.36 4.47 -9.13
N GLY A 37 -2.62 3.81 -8.02
CA GLY A 37 -3.44 4.35 -6.93
C GLY A 37 -2.75 4.30 -5.57
N ASP A 38 -2.83 5.39 -4.82
CA ASP A 38 -2.46 5.43 -3.40
C ASP A 38 -3.75 5.56 -2.57
N LEU A 39 -4.12 4.51 -1.85
CA LEU A 39 -5.28 4.47 -0.98
C LEU A 39 -4.83 4.40 0.48
N TYR A 40 -5.37 5.28 1.31
CA TYR A 40 -5.01 5.39 2.71
C TYR A 40 -6.24 5.50 3.60
N MET A 41 -6.30 4.70 4.65
CA MET A 41 -7.30 4.80 5.70
C MET A 41 -6.62 4.88 7.06
N ARG A 42 -7.08 5.80 7.91
CA ARG A 42 -6.72 5.91 9.31
C ARG A 42 -7.94 5.88 10.20
N PHE A 43 -7.86 5.11 11.27
CA PHE A 43 -8.81 5.14 12.38
C PHE A 43 -8.13 5.55 13.69
N LEU A 44 -8.77 6.45 14.44
CA LEU A 44 -8.33 6.89 15.77
C LEU A 44 -9.32 6.36 16.82
N GLN A 45 -8.93 5.35 17.61
CA GLN A 45 -9.80 4.74 18.61
C GLN A 45 -10.26 5.72 19.69
N GLU A 46 -9.41 6.69 20.06
CA GLU A 46 -9.72 7.69 21.09
C GLU A 46 -10.96 8.52 20.74
N THR A 47 -11.05 8.98 19.49
CA THR A 47 -12.13 9.87 19.03
C THR A 47 -13.16 9.16 18.16
N GLY A 48 -12.93 7.91 17.77
CA GLY A 48 -13.71 7.19 16.75
C GLY A 48 -13.58 7.80 15.35
N GLN A 49 -12.57 8.63 15.10
CA GLN A 49 -12.43 9.33 13.81
C GLN A 49 -11.93 8.37 12.74
N ILE A 50 -12.58 8.40 11.58
CA ILE A 50 -12.13 7.75 10.35
C ILE A 50 -11.70 8.83 9.37
N LYS A 51 -10.51 8.68 8.80
CA LYS A 51 -10.05 9.47 7.66
C LYS A 51 -9.64 8.52 6.55
N ALA A 52 -10.18 8.73 5.35
CA ALA A 52 -9.74 8.01 4.16
C ALA A 52 -9.31 9.00 3.07
N GLU A 53 -8.25 8.67 2.35
CA GLU A 53 -7.70 9.44 1.25
C GLU A 53 -7.41 8.51 0.07
N ALA A 54 -7.58 9.02 -1.14
CA ALA A 54 -7.19 8.31 -2.36
C ALA A 54 -6.57 9.29 -3.36
N SER A 55 -5.59 8.85 -4.14
CA SER A 55 -4.97 9.59 -5.24
C SER A 55 -4.65 8.63 -6.38
N PHE A 56 -4.76 9.10 -7.62
CA PHE A 56 -4.59 8.27 -8.80
C PHE A 56 -3.71 8.95 -9.84
N PHE A 57 -2.96 8.15 -10.57
CA PHE A 57 -2.04 8.58 -11.61
C PHE A 57 -2.13 7.65 -12.80
N GLU A 58 -2.00 8.16 -14.01
CA GLU A 58 -2.07 7.39 -15.25
C GLU A 58 -0.75 7.49 -16.02
N GLY A 59 -0.23 6.35 -16.49
CA GLY A 59 0.95 6.29 -17.34
C GLY A 59 1.52 4.87 -17.49
N ASP A 60 2.62 4.74 -18.23
CA ASP A 60 3.27 3.45 -18.47
C ASP A 60 4.04 2.95 -17.23
N SER A 61 4.42 3.86 -16.34
CA SER A 61 5.13 3.57 -15.10
C SER A 61 4.82 4.63 -14.04
N LEU A 62 4.95 4.28 -12.76
CA LEU A 62 4.70 5.23 -11.67
C LEU A 62 5.59 6.49 -11.75
N SER A 63 6.80 6.36 -12.28
CA SER A 63 7.74 7.49 -12.39
C SER A 63 7.41 8.48 -13.52
N SER A 64 6.67 8.04 -14.54
CA SER A 64 6.20 8.88 -15.65
C SER A 64 4.73 9.28 -15.54
N ALA A 65 3.98 8.64 -14.64
CA ALA A 65 2.53 8.83 -14.51
C ALA A 65 2.15 10.26 -14.11
N GLN A 66 1.03 10.73 -14.66
CA GLN A 66 0.46 12.05 -14.37
C GLN A 66 -0.80 11.92 -13.52
N PRO A 67 -1.13 12.92 -12.69
CA PRO A 67 -2.34 12.87 -11.86
C PRO A 67 -3.59 12.64 -12.71
N LYS A 68 -4.37 11.62 -12.34
CA LYS A 68 -5.61 11.24 -13.04
C LYS A 68 -6.82 11.63 -12.22
N GLU A 69 -7.72 12.37 -12.86
CA GLU A 69 -9.07 12.58 -12.36
C GLU A 69 -9.97 11.43 -12.81
N LEU A 70 -10.64 10.80 -11.84
CA LEU A 70 -11.61 9.73 -12.05
C LEU A 70 -13.00 10.34 -12.15
N THR A 71 -13.54 10.37 -13.36
CA THR A 71 -14.83 11.01 -13.68
C THR A 71 -16.03 10.29 -13.05
N GLY A 72 -15.95 8.97 -12.88
CA GLY A 72 -16.97 8.19 -12.14
C GLY A 72 -16.91 8.39 -10.62
N GLY A 73 -15.88 9.09 -10.12
CA GLY A 73 -15.68 9.39 -8.72
C GLY A 73 -15.09 8.23 -7.92
N VAL A 74 -14.85 8.53 -6.64
CA VAL A 74 -14.30 7.60 -5.65
C VAL A 74 -15.20 7.64 -4.43
N SER A 75 -15.48 6.48 -3.86
CA SER A 75 -16.23 6.38 -2.60
C SER A 75 -15.52 5.50 -1.59
N PHE A 76 -15.77 5.78 -0.31
CA PHE A 76 -15.28 5.00 0.82
C PHE A 76 -16.47 4.64 1.72
N LEU A 77 -16.62 3.36 2.05
CA LEU A 77 -17.78 2.84 2.80
C LEU A 77 -19.13 3.27 2.18
N GLY A 78 -19.22 3.27 0.84
CA GLY A 78 -20.41 3.68 0.10
C GLY A 78 -20.70 5.18 0.10
N SER A 79 -19.90 5.99 0.79
CA SER A 79 -20.01 7.45 0.79
C SER A 79 -19.05 8.05 -0.24
N GLY A 80 -19.56 8.93 -1.10
CA GLY A 80 -18.71 9.67 -2.06
C GLY A 80 -17.62 10.46 -1.34
N MET A 81 -16.40 10.45 -1.90
CA MET A 81 -15.28 11.21 -1.39
C MET A 81 -15.19 12.57 -2.07
N GLU A 82 -14.91 13.62 -1.31
CA GLU A 82 -14.70 14.97 -1.85
C GLU A 82 -13.35 15.06 -2.55
N SER A 83 -13.32 15.57 -3.78
CA SER A 83 -12.08 15.78 -4.51
C SER A 83 -11.49 17.17 -4.25
N ARG A 84 -10.17 17.24 -4.12
CA ARG A 84 -9.42 18.48 -3.92
C ARG A 84 -8.09 18.42 -4.66
N ARG A 85 -7.79 19.47 -5.44
CA ARG A 85 -6.46 19.67 -6.01
C ARG A 85 -5.51 20.23 -4.95
N ILE A 86 -4.34 19.61 -4.82
CA ILE A 86 -3.25 20.03 -3.96
C ILE A 86 -2.11 20.49 -4.87
N GLY A 87 -2.09 21.79 -5.14
CA GLY A 87 -1.27 22.36 -6.21
C GLY A 87 -1.65 21.78 -7.58
N ASP A 88 -0.70 21.81 -8.52
CA ASP A 88 -0.92 21.34 -9.89
C ASP A 88 -0.59 19.85 -10.08
N ARG A 89 -0.12 19.17 -9.03
CA ARG A 89 0.52 17.85 -9.11
C ARG A 89 -0.23 16.72 -8.43
N LEU A 90 -1.33 17.01 -7.74
CA LEU A 90 -2.06 15.99 -7.00
C LEU A 90 -3.54 16.29 -6.95
N LEU A 91 -4.35 15.30 -7.33
CA LEU A 91 -5.76 15.27 -7.04
C LEU A 91 -5.99 14.27 -5.91
N ARG A 92 -6.52 14.74 -4.79
CA ARG A 92 -6.82 13.92 -3.62
C ARG A 92 -8.32 13.82 -3.42
N TYR A 93 -8.82 12.61 -3.31
CA TYR A 93 -10.16 12.31 -2.81
C TYR A 93 -10.08 12.11 -1.30
N GLN A 94 -11.03 12.66 -0.55
CA GLN A 94 -11.03 12.61 0.91
C GLN A 94 -12.40 12.26 1.47
N TYR A 95 -12.39 11.44 2.52
CA TYR A 95 -13.52 11.19 3.40
C TYR A 95 -13.07 11.44 4.85
N ILE A 96 -13.92 12.12 5.62
CA ILE A 96 -13.78 12.24 7.08
C ILE A 96 -15.13 11.82 7.68
N GLY A 97 -15.08 10.88 8.61
CA GLY A 97 -16.24 10.42 9.36
C GLY A 97 -15.90 10.13 10.81
N ASN A 98 -16.91 9.76 11.58
CA ASN A 98 -16.75 9.25 12.93
C ASN A 98 -17.61 7.97 13.09
N GLY A 99 -17.14 7.02 13.87
CA GLY A 99 -17.84 5.76 14.10
C GLY A 99 -16.93 4.68 14.68
N GLN A 100 -17.34 3.43 14.51
CA GLN A 100 -16.51 2.26 14.83
C GLN A 100 -15.58 1.93 13.66
N PHE A 101 -14.50 1.20 13.95
CA PHE A 101 -13.66 0.66 12.89
C PHE A 101 -14.51 -0.28 12.00
N PRO A 102 -14.59 -0.05 10.68
CA PRO A 102 -15.42 -0.86 9.81
C PRO A 102 -14.83 -2.26 9.67
N GLU A 103 -15.68 -3.29 9.70
CA GLU A 103 -15.26 -4.69 9.55
C GLU A 103 -14.59 -4.95 8.19
N LYS A 104 -15.05 -4.25 7.16
CA LYS A 104 -14.56 -4.37 5.79
C LYS A 104 -14.34 -2.98 5.16
N PRO A 105 -13.23 -2.30 5.48
CA PRO A 105 -12.90 -1.05 4.81
C PRO A 105 -12.76 -1.28 3.30
N VAL A 106 -13.50 -0.49 2.52
CA VAL A 106 -13.57 -0.63 1.06
C VAL A 106 -13.53 0.74 0.39
N PHE A 107 -12.64 0.86 -0.59
CA PHE A 107 -12.65 1.91 -1.58
C PHE A 107 -13.32 1.39 -2.85
N VAL A 108 -14.23 2.17 -3.40
CA VAL A 108 -14.89 1.85 -4.67
C VAL A 108 -14.57 2.95 -5.66
N VAL A 109 -14.00 2.55 -6.79
CA VAL A 109 -13.63 3.42 -7.91
C VAL A 109 -14.52 3.07 -9.10
N ARG A 110 -15.15 4.09 -9.69
CA ARG A 110 -15.90 3.92 -10.94
C ARG A 110 -15.06 4.47 -12.08
N GLY A 111 -14.59 3.57 -12.94
CA GLY A 111 -13.76 3.89 -14.10
C GLY A 111 -14.58 4.43 -15.27
N GLU A 112 -13.90 4.88 -16.32
CA GLU A 112 -14.52 5.44 -17.53
C GLU A 112 -15.18 4.39 -18.44
N ALA A 113 -14.80 3.11 -18.31
CA ALA A 113 -15.31 2.01 -19.14
C ALA A 113 -16.44 1.20 -18.45
N ASP A 114 -17.29 1.86 -17.66
CA ASP A 114 -18.41 1.28 -16.90
C ASP A 114 -18.03 0.20 -15.84
N GLY A 115 -16.74 0.05 -15.53
CA GLY A 115 -16.24 -0.86 -14.51
C GLY A 115 -16.24 -0.26 -13.10
N GLU A 116 -16.77 -0.99 -12.12
CA GLU A 116 -16.59 -0.72 -10.68
C GLU A 116 -15.42 -1.57 -10.17
N TYR A 117 -14.40 -0.93 -9.61
CA TYR A 117 -13.24 -1.58 -8.98
C TYR A 117 -13.34 -1.44 -7.46
N ARG A 118 -13.00 -2.50 -6.73
CA ARG A 118 -13.17 -2.58 -5.27
C ARG A 118 -11.87 -2.96 -4.60
N PHE A 119 -11.30 -2.01 -3.86
CA PHE A 119 -10.07 -2.21 -3.11
C PHE A 119 -10.42 -2.36 -1.64
N GLU A 120 -10.29 -3.59 -1.15
CA GLU A 120 -10.75 -4.00 0.17
C GLU A 120 -9.58 -4.48 1.05
N THR A 121 -9.74 -4.28 2.35
CA THR A 121 -8.87 -4.85 3.38
C THR A 121 -9.68 -5.67 4.37
N ASN A 122 -9.01 -6.61 5.02
CA ASN A 122 -9.51 -7.44 6.11
C ASN A 122 -8.65 -7.27 7.38
N MET A 123 -7.95 -6.13 7.53
CA MET A 123 -7.16 -5.85 8.73
C MET A 123 -8.08 -5.86 9.95
N VAL A 124 -7.81 -6.79 10.87
CA VAL A 124 -8.53 -6.86 12.15
C VAL A 124 -7.90 -5.85 13.12
N PRO A 125 -8.70 -4.98 13.77
CA PRO A 125 -8.19 -3.95 14.67
C PRO A 125 -7.51 -4.56 15.90
N VAL A 126 -6.74 -3.73 16.61
CA VAL A 126 -6.32 -4.06 17.98
C VAL A 126 -7.44 -3.60 18.91
N ASP A 127 -8.21 -4.53 19.47
CA ASP A 127 -9.35 -4.18 20.34
C ASP A 127 -8.85 -3.39 21.56
N SER A 128 -7.83 -3.93 22.21
CA SER A 128 -7.08 -3.29 23.30
C SER A 128 -5.71 -3.97 23.46
N PHE A 129 -4.89 -3.44 24.35
CA PHE A 129 -3.68 -4.12 24.80
C PHE A 129 -3.56 -3.94 26.32
N SER A 130 -2.79 -4.81 26.95
CA SER A 130 -2.45 -4.71 28.36
C SER A 130 -0.93 -4.73 28.52
N ALA A 131 -0.42 -3.80 29.32
CA ALA A 131 0.97 -3.73 29.70
C ALA A 131 1.10 -3.21 31.14
N ASP A 132 2.21 -3.50 31.80
CA ASP A 132 2.47 -2.95 33.13
C ASP A 132 2.57 -1.42 33.07
N THR A 133 1.97 -0.72 34.03
CA THR A 133 2.03 0.74 34.10
C THR A 133 3.39 1.26 34.55
N THR A 134 4.29 0.38 34.98
CA THR A 134 5.69 0.70 35.28
C THR A 134 6.59 -0.03 34.28
N LEU A 135 7.41 0.73 33.57
CA LEU A 135 8.40 0.23 32.62
C LEU A 135 9.78 0.44 33.22
N SER A 136 10.49 -0.64 33.55
CA SER A 136 11.90 -0.57 33.93
C SER A 136 12.77 -0.75 32.69
N LYS A 137 13.75 0.15 32.52
CA LYS A 137 14.70 0.10 31.41
C LYS A 137 15.72 -1.03 31.54
N SER A 138 15.88 -1.61 32.73
CA SER A 138 16.80 -2.72 33.01
C SER A 138 16.16 -4.11 32.93
N ALA A 139 14.85 -4.20 32.71
CA ALA A 139 14.13 -5.47 32.61
C ALA A 139 13.36 -5.59 31.29
N PRO A 140 13.08 -6.82 30.80
CA PRO A 140 12.19 -7.00 29.67
C PRO A 140 10.78 -6.46 29.96
N TYR A 141 10.22 -5.68 29.03
CA TYR A 141 8.87 -5.15 29.14
C TYR A 141 7.90 -5.99 28.32
N ARG A 142 6.77 -6.39 28.93
CA ARG A 142 5.80 -7.29 28.31
C ARG A 142 4.53 -6.53 27.97
N ILE A 143 4.06 -6.70 26.74
CA ILE A 143 2.81 -6.14 26.25
C ILE A 143 2.02 -7.30 25.66
N ARG A 144 0.75 -7.43 26.05
CA ARG A 144 -0.16 -8.43 25.50
C ARG A 144 -1.22 -7.75 24.67
N LEU A 145 -1.36 -8.17 23.42
CA LEU A 145 -2.44 -7.73 22.53
C LEU A 145 -3.72 -8.48 22.87
N ASN A 146 -4.82 -7.75 23.01
CA ASN A 146 -6.16 -8.34 23.03
C ASN A 146 -6.70 -8.27 21.59
N GLY A 147 -6.63 -9.39 20.90
CA GLY A 147 -6.99 -9.50 19.48
C GLY A 147 -6.18 -10.58 18.78
N MET A 148 -6.29 -10.64 17.45
CA MET A 148 -5.50 -11.59 16.64
C MET A 148 -4.03 -11.15 16.50
N PRO A 149 -3.08 -12.10 16.40
CA PRO A 149 -1.69 -11.79 16.10
C PRO A 149 -1.54 -11.05 14.77
N LEU A 150 -0.42 -10.33 14.62
CA LEU A 150 -0.11 -9.68 13.35
C LEU A 150 0.05 -10.72 12.24
N GLN A 151 -0.53 -10.42 11.08
CA GLN A 151 -0.34 -11.18 9.84
C GLN A 151 0.91 -10.72 9.09
N ALA A 152 1.35 -11.45 8.06
CA ALA A 152 2.58 -11.15 7.32
C ALA A 152 2.62 -9.76 6.66
N GLU A 153 1.47 -9.22 6.26
CA GLU A 153 1.33 -7.88 5.64
C GLU A 153 1.04 -6.78 6.67
N GLU A 154 1.13 -7.12 7.96
CA GLU A 154 0.84 -6.22 9.06
C GLU A 154 2.12 -5.86 9.83
N SER A 155 2.11 -4.69 10.42
CA SER A 155 3.12 -4.25 11.38
C SER A 155 2.46 -3.57 12.57
N LEU A 156 3.17 -3.53 13.69
CA LEU A 156 2.75 -2.83 14.89
C LEU A 156 3.84 -1.86 15.29
N VAL A 157 3.47 -0.59 15.39
CA VAL A 157 4.35 0.46 15.92
C VAL A 157 3.91 0.76 17.34
N LEU A 158 4.79 0.48 18.29
CA LEU A 158 4.65 0.87 19.69
C LEU A 158 5.22 2.28 19.81
N LEU A 159 4.38 3.27 20.09
CA LEU A 159 4.78 4.65 20.22
C LEU A 159 4.80 5.03 21.69
N PHE A 160 6.01 5.15 22.22
CA PHE A 160 6.25 5.68 23.57
C PHE A 160 6.40 7.19 23.50
N SER A 161 5.82 7.90 24.46
CA SER A 161 6.22 9.26 24.84
C SER A 161 6.87 9.18 26.22
N ASP A 162 8.07 9.72 26.38
CA ASP A 162 8.86 9.60 27.61
C ASP A 162 8.70 10.79 28.58
N GLY A 163 9.42 10.77 29.70
CA GLY A 163 9.40 11.83 30.71
C GLY A 163 9.81 13.22 30.22
N ALA A 164 10.47 13.31 29.06
CA ALA A 164 10.84 14.56 28.39
C ALA A 164 9.84 14.95 27.28
N GLY A 165 8.75 14.19 27.11
CA GLY A 165 7.79 14.36 26.02
C GLY A 165 8.33 13.91 24.67
N LYS A 166 9.46 13.20 24.62
CA LYS A 166 10.06 12.72 23.37
C LYS A 166 9.38 11.43 22.93
N ALA A 167 9.05 11.35 21.64
CA ALA A 167 8.50 10.14 21.05
C ALA A 167 9.60 9.12 20.71
N TRP A 168 9.37 7.85 21.02
CA TRP A 168 10.25 6.73 20.67
C TRP A 168 9.44 5.57 20.07
N PRO A 169 9.60 5.27 18.77
CA PRO A 169 8.91 4.16 18.13
C PRO A 169 9.70 2.85 18.26
N VAL A 170 9.00 1.76 18.55
CA VAL A 170 9.48 0.39 18.29
C VAL A 170 8.57 -0.24 17.26
N THR A 171 9.12 -0.72 16.15
CA THR A 171 8.35 -1.35 15.07
C THR A 171 8.54 -2.86 15.08
N LEU A 172 7.44 -3.60 15.07
CA LEU A 172 7.39 -5.04 14.93
C LEU A 172 6.75 -5.37 13.58
N LEU A 173 7.39 -6.26 12.82
CA LEU A 173 6.85 -6.78 11.57
C LEU A 173 6.16 -8.11 11.84
N GLY A 174 5.03 -8.35 11.19
CA GLY A 174 4.38 -9.65 11.23
C GLY A 174 5.05 -10.69 10.33
N PRO A 175 4.61 -11.96 10.41
CA PRO A 175 3.62 -12.46 11.36
C PRO A 175 4.20 -12.56 12.79
N LEU A 176 3.34 -12.48 13.81
CA LEU A 176 3.72 -12.80 15.19
C LEU A 176 3.16 -14.16 15.60
N ASP A 177 3.94 -14.95 16.34
CA ASP A 177 3.56 -16.29 16.81
C ASP A 177 2.50 -16.28 17.92
N GLY A 178 2.21 -15.12 18.50
CA GLY A 178 1.25 -14.98 19.59
C GLY A 178 0.93 -13.53 19.94
N PRO A 179 0.06 -13.33 20.95
CA PRO A 179 -0.36 -12.00 21.39
C PRO A 179 0.66 -11.31 22.31
N ASP A 180 1.65 -12.05 22.82
CA ASP A 180 2.63 -11.53 23.77
C ASP A 180 3.85 -10.96 23.02
N ILE A 181 4.13 -9.68 23.29
CA ILE A 181 5.29 -8.93 22.81
C ILE A 181 6.23 -8.73 23.99
N VAL A 182 7.51 -9.00 23.77
CA VAL A 182 8.56 -8.77 24.76
C VAL A 182 9.58 -7.79 24.17
N LEU A 183 9.72 -6.63 24.81
CA LEU A 183 10.74 -5.64 24.47
C LEU A 183 11.98 -5.84 25.34
N THR A 184 13.15 -5.75 24.73
CA THR A 184 14.42 -5.90 25.44
C THR A 184 14.87 -4.57 26.06
N PRO A 185 15.71 -4.61 27.12
CA PRO A 185 16.32 -3.41 27.70
C PRO A 185 16.97 -2.49 26.65
N GLU A 186 17.60 -3.04 25.62
CA GLU A 186 18.26 -2.26 24.56
C GLU A 186 17.27 -1.47 23.72
N GLN A 187 16.08 -2.01 23.45
CA GLN A 187 15.01 -1.31 22.73
C GLN A 187 14.42 -0.15 23.54
N LEU A 188 14.54 -0.22 24.87
CA LEU A 188 13.98 0.74 25.82
C LEU A 188 15.02 1.75 26.34
N ALA A 189 16.32 1.46 26.19
CA ALA A 189 17.42 2.27 26.67
C ALA A 189 17.32 3.77 26.31
N PRO A 190 16.81 4.17 25.11
CA PRO A 190 16.70 5.57 24.73
C PRO A 190 15.61 6.38 25.46
N LEU A 191 14.69 5.72 26.17
CA LEU A 191 13.60 6.39 26.88
C LEU A 191 14.12 7.18 28.09
N ALA A 192 13.68 8.44 28.26
CA ALA A 192 13.92 9.18 29.48
C ALA A 192 13.00 8.70 30.63
N VAL A 193 13.54 8.64 31.85
CA VAL A 193 12.77 8.33 33.06
C VAL A 193 11.70 9.39 33.33
N GLY A 194 10.60 8.99 33.96
CA GLY A 194 9.49 9.87 34.30
C GLY A 194 8.13 9.38 33.79
N ARG A 195 7.12 10.26 33.83
CA ARG A 195 5.78 9.94 33.32
C ARG A 195 5.80 9.92 31.80
N GLY A 196 5.20 8.90 31.22
CA GLY A 196 5.11 8.72 29.79
C GLY A 196 3.77 8.13 29.37
N GLN A 197 3.67 7.84 28.08
CA GLN A 197 2.49 7.19 27.49
C GLN A 197 2.92 6.15 26.46
N LEU A 198 2.11 5.11 26.30
CA LEU A 198 2.23 4.12 25.24
C LEU A 198 0.92 4.06 24.47
N TYR A 199 0.99 4.13 23.15
CA TYR A 199 -0.12 3.71 22.29
C TYR A 199 0.43 2.90 21.12
N LEU A 200 -0.45 2.11 20.53
CA LEU A 200 -0.10 1.21 19.43
C LEU A 200 -0.70 1.71 18.13
N VAL A 201 0.04 1.51 17.05
CA VAL A 201 -0.45 1.72 15.68
C VAL A 201 -0.29 0.42 14.92
N LYS A 202 -1.39 -0.28 14.69
CA LYS A 202 -1.41 -1.43 13.79
C LYS A 202 -1.56 -0.93 12.36
N LYS A 203 -0.71 -1.40 11.46
CA LYS A 203 -0.69 -1.01 10.05
C LYS A 203 -0.79 -2.24 9.18
N GLN A 204 -1.57 -2.17 8.11
CA GLN A 204 -1.54 -3.13 7.01
C GLN A 204 -1.17 -2.41 5.72
N ARG A 205 -0.32 -3.03 4.90
CA ARG A 205 0.06 -2.55 3.57
C ARG A 205 -0.19 -3.65 2.56
N LYS A 206 -0.98 -3.35 1.53
CA LYS A 206 -1.28 -4.27 0.41
C LYS A 206 -1.00 -3.61 -0.92
N GLU A 207 -0.37 -4.36 -1.81
CA GLU A 207 -0.24 -4.01 -3.22
C GLU A 207 -1.25 -4.87 -4.00
N ILE A 208 -2.12 -4.22 -4.77
CA ILE A 208 -3.27 -4.84 -5.44
C ILE A 208 -3.18 -4.53 -6.92
N GLU A 209 -3.20 -5.56 -7.77
CA GLU A 209 -3.30 -5.41 -9.22
C GLU A 209 -4.67 -5.92 -9.69
N GLU A 210 -5.48 -5.05 -10.29
CA GLU A 210 -6.82 -5.37 -10.78
C GLU A 210 -7.12 -4.62 -12.08
N GLY A 211 -7.15 -5.36 -13.21
CA GLY A 211 -7.34 -4.76 -14.53
C GLY A 211 -6.21 -3.78 -14.87
N LEU A 212 -6.55 -2.50 -15.08
CA LEU A 212 -5.57 -1.44 -15.33
C LEU A 212 -4.99 -0.83 -14.04
N TYR A 213 -5.51 -1.22 -12.86
CA TYR A 213 -5.14 -0.60 -11.61
C TYR A 213 -3.98 -1.34 -10.93
N SER A 214 -2.96 -0.59 -10.51
CA SER A 214 -1.91 -1.01 -9.59
C SER A 214 -1.97 -0.12 -8.35
N VAL A 215 -2.45 -0.66 -7.24
CA VAL A 215 -2.87 0.11 -6.07
C VAL A 215 -2.08 -0.27 -4.84
N LEU A 216 -1.55 0.74 -4.14
CA LEU A 216 -1.05 0.63 -2.78
C LEU A 216 -2.16 1.00 -1.80
N LEU A 217 -2.65 0.03 -1.04
CA LEU A 217 -3.61 0.22 0.04
C LEU A 217 -2.91 0.17 1.40
N VAL A 218 -3.00 1.25 2.17
CA VAL A 218 -2.47 1.37 3.52
C VAL A 218 -3.60 1.64 4.50
N VAL A 219 -3.65 0.86 5.59
CA VAL A 219 -4.66 0.99 6.64
C VAL A 219 -3.96 1.10 7.98
N GLU A 220 -4.33 2.08 8.79
CA GLU A 220 -3.77 2.31 10.11
C GLU A 220 -4.86 2.37 11.18
N TYR A 221 -4.65 1.64 12.27
CA TYR A 221 -5.49 1.66 13.46
C TYR A 221 -4.67 2.16 14.66
N TYR A 222 -5.08 3.29 15.23
CA TYR A 222 -4.44 3.90 16.40
C TYR A 222 -5.25 3.55 17.65
N THR A 223 -4.62 2.91 18.63
CA THR A 223 -5.26 2.62 19.92
C THR A 223 -5.36 3.88 20.78
N LYS A 224 -6.15 3.78 21.86
CA LYS A 224 -6.02 4.70 23.00
C LYS A 224 -4.62 4.62 23.62
N SER A 225 -4.21 5.70 24.26
CA SER A 225 -2.97 5.74 25.05
C SER A 225 -3.16 5.15 26.43
N GLN A 226 -2.15 4.42 26.90
CA GLN A 226 -1.99 3.98 28.28
C GLN A 226 -0.89 4.80 28.94
N ASP A 227 -1.19 5.40 30.09
CA ASP A 227 -0.19 6.08 30.90
C ASP A 227 0.80 5.09 31.52
N LEU A 228 2.06 5.50 31.64
CA LEU A 228 3.13 4.69 32.22
C LEU A 228 4.13 5.54 33.01
N VAL A 229 4.88 4.89 33.88
CA VAL A 229 6.01 5.45 34.62
C VAL A 229 7.27 4.70 34.19
N ILE A 230 8.23 5.44 33.63
CA ILE A 230 9.51 4.93 33.16
C ILE A 230 10.51 5.07 34.30
N VAL A 231 11.10 3.96 34.70
CA VAL A 231 12.15 3.86 35.71
C VAL A 231 13.39 3.22 35.10
N ASP A 232 14.53 3.35 35.77
CA ASP A 232 15.76 2.67 35.36
C ASP A 232 15.64 1.14 35.42
#